data_AF-A0A7J7HA76-F1
#
_entry.id   AF-A0A7J7HA76-F1
#
_cell.length_a   1.000
_cell.length_b   1.000
_cell.length_c   1.000
_cell.angle_alpha   90.00
_cell.angle_beta   90.00
_cell.angle_gamma   90.00
#
_symmetry.space_group_name_H-M   'P 1'
#
loop_
_entity.id
_entity.type
_entity.pdbx_description
1 polymer ?
#
loop_
_entity_poly.entity_id
_entity_poly.type
_entity_poly.pdbx_seq_one_letter_code
_entity_poly.pdbx_strand_id
1 'polypeptide(L)'
;RQSIPLTKQVEYYSTVYEDLVQQLGSATALDHLSKSLFAVVIGSNDILGYFKSGSDLPKKITQQQYVDLMVMTLKDVLKSVKYNEDLKSMLQGLKSELNDMDYSFVDTYTIFSSFIQSPSTYGFTEVKSACCGLGNLRAQVPCVPVAKYCSNRSDHVFWDLYHPTEAAAHLFVNAVFDGSQQFAMPMNVNQLIAA
;
A
#
# COMPACT_ATOMS: atom_id res chain seq x y z
N ARG A 1 -15.24 0.73 13.00
CA ARG A 1 -13.92 1.26 13.42
C ARG A 1 -13.74 2.61 12.74
N GLN A 2 -13.51 3.65 13.51
CA GLN A 2 -13.24 5.00 12.99
C GLN A 2 -11.73 5.12 12.75
N SER A 3 -11.33 5.65 11.60
CA SER A 3 -9.92 5.92 11.31
C SER A 3 -9.41 7.07 12.19
N ILE A 4 -8.15 7.00 12.62
CA ILE A 4 -7.49 8.10 13.33
C ILE A 4 -7.10 9.15 12.28
N PRO A 5 -7.62 10.40 12.34
CA PRO A 5 -7.28 11.44 11.37
C PRO A 5 -5.79 11.77 11.37
N LEU A 6 -5.25 12.21 10.23
CA LEU A 6 -3.83 12.60 10.12
C LEU A 6 -3.44 13.66 11.16
N THR A 7 -4.30 14.65 11.39
CA THR A 7 -4.07 15.67 12.42
C THR A 7 -3.86 15.06 13.80
N LYS A 8 -4.64 14.02 14.15
CA LYS A 8 -4.49 13.32 15.43
C LYS A 8 -3.23 12.46 15.48
N GLN A 9 -2.81 11.89 14.35
CA GLN A 9 -1.53 11.16 14.27
C GLN A 9 -0.33 12.11 14.45
N VAL A 10 -0.39 13.32 13.90
CA VAL A 10 0.61 14.37 14.12
C VAL A 10 0.65 14.80 15.58
N GLU A 11 -0.50 14.96 16.24
CA GLU A 11 -0.54 15.23 17.69
C GLU A 11 0.14 14.12 18.51
N TYR A 12 -0.10 12.84 18.17
CA TYR A 12 0.59 11.73 18.85
C TYR A 12 2.10 11.75 18.61
N TYR A 13 2.54 12.13 17.41
CA TYR A 13 3.96 12.31 17.14
C TYR A 13 4.58 13.41 18.02
N SER A 14 3.86 14.52 18.26
CA SER A 14 4.32 15.57 19.18
C SER A 14 4.53 15.04 20.60
N THR A 15 3.67 14.15 21.10
CA THR A 15 3.87 13.50 22.41
C THR A 15 5.13 12.64 22.43
N VAL A 16 5.38 11.87 21.35
CA VAL A 16 6.62 11.06 21.24
C VAL A 16 7.86 11.96 21.23
N TYR A 17 7.81 13.10 20.54
CA TYR A 17 8.88 14.09 20.57
C TYR A 17 9.15 14.61 21.99
N GLU A 18 8.11 14.97 22.73
CA GLU A 18 8.24 15.43 24.13
C GLU A 18 8.88 14.36 25.03
N ASP A 19 8.45 13.10 24.89
CA ASP A 19 9.02 11.98 25.64
C ASP A 19 10.50 11.74 25.31
N LEU A 20 10.90 11.88 24.03
CA LEU A 20 12.30 11.79 23.61
C LEU A 20 13.13 12.93 24.21
N VAL A 21 12.60 14.15 24.22
CA VAL A 21 13.27 15.31 24.83
C VAL A 21 13.46 15.10 26.33
N GLN A 22 12.47 14.54 27.04
CA GLN A 22 12.58 14.23 28.46
C GLN A 22 13.66 13.19 28.76
N GLN A 23 13.81 12.18 27.90
CA GLN A 23 14.76 11.08 28.11
C GLN A 23 16.19 11.42 27.67
N LEU A 24 16.35 12.12 26.54
CA LEU A 24 17.65 12.30 25.87
C LEU A 24 18.18 13.74 26.02
N GLY A 25 17.34 14.68 26.43
CA GLY A 25 17.59 16.12 26.31
C GLY A 25 17.32 16.64 24.89
N SER A 26 16.99 17.93 24.79
CA SER A 26 16.53 18.57 23.55
C SER A 26 17.50 18.41 22.37
N ALA A 27 18.79 18.69 22.57
CA ALA A 27 19.79 18.61 21.50
C ALA A 27 19.96 17.18 20.97
N THR A 28 20.02 16.19 21.86
CA THR A 28 20.17 14.77 21.48
C THR A 28 18.91 14.24 20.80
N ALA A 29 17.72 14.61 21.28
CA ALA A 29 16.47 14.23 20.66
C ALA A 29 16.35 14.79 19.23
N LEU A 30 16.74 16.05 19.03
CA LEU A 30 16.74 16.67 17.70
C LEU A 30 17.75 15.98 16.76
N ASP A 31 18.97 15.70 17.23
CA ASP A 31 19.98 14.97 16.45
C ASP A 31 19.55 13.53 16.12
N HIS A 32 18.82 12.88 17.03
CA HIS A 32 18.26 11.55 16.78
C HIS A 32 17.19 11.58 15.69
N LEU A 33 16.28 12.56 15.75
CA LEU A 33 15.19 12.68 14.79
C LEU A 33 15.65 13.17 13.42
N SER A 34 16.67 14.03 13.34
CA SER A 34 17.22 14.49 12.06
C SER A 34 17.87 13.37 11.26
N LYS A 35 18.27 12.27 11.91
CA LYS A 35 18.85 11.06 11.30
C LYS A 35 17.86 9.91 11.14
N SER A 36 16.59 10.13 11.52
CA SER A 36 15.55 9.10 11.49
C SER A 36 14.79 9.11 10.17
N LEU A 37 14.38 7.91 9.73
CA LEU A 37 13.47 7.76 8.59
C LEU A 37 12.01 7.76 9.08
N PHE A 38 11.17 8.61 8.48
CA PHE A 38 9.74 8.66 8.77
C PHE A 38 8.95 7.97 7.66
N ALA A 39 8.27 6.88 8.00
CA ALA A 39 7.39 6.18 7.08
C ALA A 39 5.95 6.69 7.23
N VAL A 40 5.42 7.34 6.20
CA VAL A 40 4.01 7.75 6.13
C VAL A 40 3.28 6.85 5.14
N VAL A 41 2.35 6.04 5.65
CA VAL A 41 1.57 5.11 4.83
C VAL A 41 0.17 5.67 4.61
N ILE A 42 -0.21 5.85 3.35
CA ILE A 42 -1.51 6.44 2.99
C ILE A 42 -2.24 5.55 1.98
N GLY A 43 -3.57 5.48 2.07
CA GLY A 43 -4.41 4.77 1.10
C GLY A 43 -4.53 3.25 1.30
N SER A 44 -3.90 2.65 2.30
CA SER A 44 -3.98 1.18 2.55
C SER A 44 -5.40 0.68 2.78
N ASN A 45 -6.33 1.56 3.17
CA ASN A 45 -7.74 1.22 3.38
C ASN A 45 -8.59 1.28 2.11
N ASP A 46 -8.13 1.96 1.05
CA ASP A 46 -8.90 2.11 -0.19
C ASP A 46 -8.87 0.82 -1.02
N ILE A 47 -7.75 0.08 -0.97
CA ILE A 47 -7.66 -1.28 -1.51
C ILE A 47 -8.60 -2.26 -0.75
N LEU A 48 -8.87 -2.00 0.53
CA LEU A 48 -9.79 -2.81 1.35
C LEU A 48 -11.26 -2.50 1.03
N GLY A 49 -11.57 -1.26 0.65
CA GLY A 49 -12.87 -0.88 0.11
C GLY A 49 -13.21 -1.62 -1.19
N TYR A 50 -12.20 -1.85 -2.03
CA TYR A 50 -12.31 -2.65 -3.26
C TYR A 50 -12.76 -4.09 -2.98
N PHE A 51 -12.14 -4.79 -2.02
CA PHE A 51 -12.52 -6.16 -1.68
C PHE A 51 -13.83 -6.28 -0.90
N LYS A 52 -14.21 -5.25 -0.12
CA LYS A 52 -15.53 -5.21 0.55
C LYS A 52 -16.69 -5.04 -0.41
N SER A 53 -16.46 -4.41 -1.56
CA SER A 53 -17.48 -4.21 -2.60
C SER A 53 -17.81 -5.48 -3.40
N GLY A 54 -17.11 -6.59 -3.12
CA GLY A 54 -17.37 -7.92 -3.68
C GLY A 54 -18.41 -8.76 -2.95
N SER A 55 -19.31 -8.16 -2.16
CA SER A 55 -20.42 -8.90 -1.53
C SER A 55 -21.52 -9.19 -2.56
N ASP A 56 -21.59 -10.47 -2.95
CA ASP A 56 -22.63 -11.12 -3.74
C ASP A 56 -22.76 -10.70 -5.20
N LEU A 57 -21.83 -11.18 -6.05
CA LEU A 57 -22.14 -11.34 -7.47
C LEU A 57 -23.21 -12.44 -7.61
N PRO A 58 -24.44 -12.12 -8.07
CA PRO A 58 -25.40 -13.15 -8.41
C PRO A 58 -24.79 -13.98 -9.55
N LYS A 59 -25.04 -15.31 -9.54
CA LYS A 59 -24.60 -16.23 -10.62
C LYS A 59 -25.15 -15.86 -12.03
N LYS A 60 -25.88 -14.75 -12.16
CA LYS A 60 -26.28 -14.08 -13.41
C LYS A 60 -26.20 -12.56 -13.22
N ILE A 61 -25.16 -11.93 -13.76
CA ILE A 61 -25.04 -10.46 -13.85
C ILE A 61 -25.91 -10.00 -15.03
N THR A 62 -26.80 -9.03 -14.82
CA THR A 62 -27.52 -8.39 -15.94
C THR A 62 -26.60 -7.41 -16.67
N GLN A 63 -26.89 -7.07 -17.94
CA GLN A 63 -26.09 -6.10 -18.69
C GLN A 63 -25.96 -4.75 -17.95
N GLN A 64 -27.02 -4.32 -17.27
CA GLN A 64 -27.00 -3.08 -16.49
C GLN A 64 -26.07 -3.18 -15.27
N GLN A 65 -26.14 -4.28 -14.52
CA GLN A 65 -25.25 -4.51 -13.37
C GLN A 65 -23.77 -4.59 -13.78
N TYR A 66 -23.49 -5.12 -14.98
CA TYR A 66 -22.13 -5.13 -15.53
C TYR A 66 -21.64 -3.72 -15.88
N VAL A 67 -22.48 -2.91 -16.53
CA VAL A 67 -22.17 -1.50 -16.84
C VAL A 67 -21.94 -0.70 -15.56
N ASP A 68 -22.81 -0.85 -14.56
CA ASP A 68 -22.67 -0.15 -13.28
C ASP A 68 -21.37 -0.56 -12.57
N LEU A 69 -21.00 -1.85 -12.60
CA LEU A 69 -19.73 -2.35 -12.07
C LEU A 69 -18.53 -1.74 -12.78
N MET A 70 -18.56 -1.65 -14.12
CA MET A 70 -17.49 -1.01 -14.88
C MET A 70 -17.37 0.48 -14.56
N VAL A 71 -18.50 1.20 -14.45
CA VAL A 71 -18.51 2.63 -14.09
C VAL A 71 -17.98 2.86 -12.69
N MET A 72 -18.34 2.01 -11.71
CA MET A 72 -17.78 2.06 -10.36
C MET A 72 -16.28 1.81 -10.37
N THR A 73 -15.84 0.74 -11.04
CA THR A 73 -14.42 0.39 -11.16
C THR A 73 -13.62 1.53 -11.79
N LEU A 74 -14.13 2.14 -12.87
CA LEU A 74 -13.48 3.26 -13.54
C LEU A 74 -13.39 4.49 -12.64
N LYS A 75 -14.47 4.84 -11.93
CA LYS A 75 -14.46 5.96 -10.99
C LYS A 75 -13.41 5.79 -9.90
N ASP A 76 -13.23 4.58 -9.41
CA ASP A 76 -12.28 4.32 -8.33
C ASP A 76 -10.84 4.33 -8.83
N VAL A 77 -10.56 3.76 -10.02
CA VAL A 77 -9.26 3.92 -10.69
C VAL A 77 -8.92 5.40 -10.87
N LEU A 78 -9.88 6.23 -11.32
CA LEU A 78 -9.66 7.67 -11.50
C LEU A 78 -9.36 8.37 -10.17
N LYS A 79 -10.04 8.03 -9.08
CA LYS A 79 -9.75 8.59 -7.75
C LYS A 79 -8.35 8.22 -7.28
N SER A 80 -7.96 6.94 -7.40
CA SER A 80 -6.62 6.49 -6.98
C SER A 80 -5.51 7.17 -7.78
N VAL A 81 -5.67 7.29 -9.10
CA VAL A 81 -4.72 8.01 -9.95
C VAL A 81 -4.62 9.47 -9.53
N LYS A 82 -5.76 10.16 -9.39
CA LYS A 82 -5.79 11.58 -9.01
C LYS A 82 -5.18 11.81 -7.63
N TYR A 83 -5.47 10.93 -6.67
CA TYR A 83 -4.90 10.97 -5.33
C TYR A 83 -3.38 10.86 -5.35
N ASN A 84 -2.83 9.89 -6.09
CA ASN A 84 -1.38 9.71 -6.20
C ASN A 84 -0.71 10.91 -6.89
N GLU A 85 -1.34 11.50 -7.91
CA GLU A 85 -0.84 12.72 -8.55
C GLU A 85 -0.82 13.93 -7.60
N ASP A 86 -1.91 14.16 -6.87
CA ASP A 86 -2.00 15.27 -5.93
C ASP A 86 -1.00 15.10 -4.78
N LEU A 87 -0.81 13.88 -4.27
CA LEU A 87 0.20 13.59 -3.25
C LEU A 87 1.62 13.84 -3.74
N LYS A 88 1.94 13.46 -4.99
CA LYS A 88 3.24 13.77 -5.61
C LYS A 88 3.47 15.28 -5.68
N SER A 89 2.47 16.04 -6.11
CA SER A 89 2.52 17.51 -6.17
C SER A 89 2.71 18.13 -4.78
N MET A 90 1.99 17.63 -3.77
CA MET A 90 2.14 18.09 -2.39
C MET A 90 3.54 17.84 -1.83
N LEU A 91 4.13 16.67 -2.09
CA LEU A 91 5.50 16.35 -1.64
C LEU A 91 6.55 17.24 -2.33
N GLN A 92 6.35 17.57 -3.60
CA GLN A 92 7.21 18.54 -4.31
C GLN A 92 7.08 19.94 -3.70
N GLY A 93 5.86 20.39 -3.41
CA GLY A 93 5.62 21.65 -2.71
C GLY A 93 6.29 21.67 -1.33
N LEU A 94 6.12 20.60 -0.55
CA LEU A 94 6.72 20.50 0.78
C LEU A 94 8.26 20.52 0.74
N LYS A 95 8.89 19.83 -0.22
CA LYS A 95 10.34 19.92 -0.45
C LYS A 95 10.79 21.34 -0.77
N SER A 96 9.98 22.10 -1.53
CA SER A 96 10.31 23.49 -1.86
C SER A 96 10.21 24.45 -0.67
N GLU A 97 9.37 24.11 0.31
CA GLU A 97 9.24 24.85 1.57
C GLU A 97 10.30 24.41 2.60
N LEU A 98 10.69 23.13 2.57
CA LEU A 98 11.62 22.48 3.50
C LEU A 98 12.85 21.96 2.73
N ASN A 99 13.80 22.85 2.46
CA ASN A 99 14.97 22.54 1.62
C ASN A 99 15.78 21.31 2.08
N ASP A 100 15.82 21.06 3.39
CA ASP A 100 16.57 19.96 4.02
C ASP A 100 15.79 18.63 4.08
N MET A 101 14.52 18.60 3.66
CA MET A 101 13.71 17.38 3.67
C MET A 101 13.98 16.55 2.42
N ASP A 102 14.53 15.35 2.51
CA ASP A 102 14.49 14.40 1.39
C ASP A 102 13.34 13.40 1.54
N TYR A 103 12.85 12.88 0.41
CA TYR A 103 11.73 11.96 0.43
C TYR A 103 11.80 10.93 -0.70
N SER A 104 11.12 9.81 -0.49
CA SER A 104 10.82 8.78 -1.48
C SER A 104 9.33 8.48 -1.41
N PHE A 105 8.59 8.85 -2.44
CA PHE A 105 7.21 8.44 -2.66
C PHE A 105 7.19 7.08 -3.37
N VAL A 106 6.55 6.09 -2.76
CA VAL A 106 6.42 4.74 -3.33
C VAL A 106 5.02 4.51 -3.87
N ASP A 107 4.91 4.25 -5.17
CA ASP A 107 3.64 3.99 -5.87
C ASP A 107 3.25 2.51 -5.74
N THR A 108 2.74 2.15 -4.56
CA THR A 108 2.33 0.78 -4.21
C THR A 108 1.32 0.20 -5.20
N TYR A 109 0.40 1.04 -5.70
CA TYR A 109 -0.60 0.65 -6.70
C TYR A 109 0.07 0.19 -8.00
N THR A 110 1.01 0.98 -8.53
CA THR A 110 1.71 0.64 -9.77
C THR A 110 2.51 -0.65 -9.64
N ILE A 111 3.16 -0.88 -8.49
CA ILE A 111 3.91 -2.12 -8.21
C ILE A 111 2.96 -3.34 -8.26
N PHE A 112 1.91 -3.36 -7.44
CA PHE A 112 1.00 -4.52 -7.39
C PHE A 112 0.21 -4.71 -8.69
N SER A 113 -0.15 -3.62 -9.37
CA SER A 113 -0.80 -3.68 -10.68
C SER A 113 0.09 -4.38 -11.71
N SER A 114 1.41 -4.17 -11.65
CA SER A 114 2.35 -4.88 -12.52
C SER A 114 2.40 -6.39 -12.26
N PHE A 115 2.30 -6.83 -11.00
CA PHE A 115 2.23 -8.26 -10.65
C PHE A 115 0.97 -8.93 -11.22
N ILE A 116 -0.14 -8.20 -11.26
CA ILE A 116 -1.42 -8.71 -11.78
C ILE A 116 -1.47 -8.70 -13.31
N GLN A 117 -0.94 -7.64 -13.94
CA GLN A 117 -0.99 -7.47 -15.39
C GLN A 117 0.11 -8.27 -16.13
N SER A 118 1.24 -8.58 -15.47
CA SER A 118 2.36 -9.31 -16.07
C SER A 118 2.91 -10.39 -15.13
N PRO A 119 2.07 -11.33 -14.66
CA PRO A 119 2.41 -12.24 -13.56
C PRO A 119 3.60 -13.16 -13.86
N SER A 120 3.72 -13.65 -15.10
CA SER A 120 4.80 -14.55 -15.50
C SER A 120 6.19 -13.90 -15.40
N THR A 121 6.30 -12.59 -15.63
CA THR A 121 7.54 -11.81 -15.44
C THR A 121 8.03 -11.88 -13.99
N TYR A 122 7.10 -12.01 -13.05
CA TYR A 122 7.35 -12.01 -11.61
C TYR A 122 7.25 -13.42 -10.99
N GLY A 123 7.07 -14.47 -11.80
CA GLY A 123 6.98 -15.85 -11.33
C GLY A 123 5.61 -16.26 -10.76
N PHE A 124 4.57 -15.43 -10.93
CA PHE A 124 3.22 -15.74 -10.50
C PHE A 124 2.41 -16.43 -11.59
N THR A 125 1.48 -17.30 -11.17
CA THR A 125 0.48 -17.93 -12.05
C THR A 125 -0.95 -17.67 -11.57
N GLU A 126 -1.13 -17.35 -10.28
CA GLU A 126 -2.43 -17.02 -9.68
C GLU A 126 -2.42 -15.58 -9.12
N VAL A 127 -3.28 -14.75 -9.68
CA VAL A 127 -3.40 -13.31 -9.36
C VAL A 127 -4.81 -12.91 -8.93
N LYS A 128 -5.75 -13.86 -8.91
CA LYS A 128 -7.17 -13.64 -8.63
C LYS A 128 -7.56 -14.28 -7.31
N SER A 129 -7.18 -15.54 -7.10
CA SER A 129 -7.53 -16.29 -5.90
C SER A 129 -6.50 -16.05 -4.79
N ALA A 130 -6.97 -15.91 -3.55
CA ALA A 130 -6.09 -15.93 -2.39
C ALA A 130 -5.59 -17.35 -2.11
N CYS A 131 -4.41 -17.45 -1.51
CA CYS A 131 -3.86 -18.74 -1.09
C CYS A 131 -4.63 -19.33 0.11
N CYS A 132 -4.99 -18.52 1.10
CA CYS A 132 -5.68 -18.91 2.33
C CYS A 132 -7.00 -18.15 2.50
N GLY A 133 -8.06 -18.91 2.74
CA GLY A 133 -9.37 -18.41 3.12
C GLY A 133 -10.48 -19.33 2.65
N LEU A 134 -11.71 -18.83 2.64
CA LEU A 134 -12.90 -19.59 2.26
C LEU A 134 -13.81 -18.79 1.33
N GLY A 135 -14.75 -19.50 0.70
CA GLY A 135 -15.74 -18.93 -0.21
C GLY A 135 -15.14 -18.53 -1.57
N ASN A 136 -15.79 -17.56 -2.23
CA ASN A 136 -15.37 -17.12 -3.55
C ASN A 136 -13.92 -16.60 -3.56
N LEU A 137 -13.12 -17.02 -4.54
CA LEU A 137 -11.69 -16.69 -4.67
C LEU A 137 -10.83 -16.96 -3.41
N ARG A 138 -11.34 -17.75 -2.45
CA ARG A 138 -10.76 -17.89 -1.10
C ARG A 138 -10.58 -16.56 -0.35
N ALA A 139 -11.34 -15.53 -0.70
CA ALA A 139 -11.23 -14.18 -0.13
C ALA A 139 -12.55 -13.67 0.45
N GLN A 140 -13.64 -14.43 0.37
CA GLN A 140 -14.95 -14.05 0.92
C GLN A 140 -14.96 -14.09 2.46
N VAL A 141 -14.20 -15.02 3.03
CA VAL A 141 -14.05 -15.18 4.48
C VAL A 141 -12.55 -15.17 4.80
N PRO A 142 -12.11 -14.45 5.85
CA PRO A 142 -10.71 -14.39 6.24
C PRO A 142 -10.07 -15.77 6.45
N CYS A 143 -8.74 -15.83 6.37
CA CYS A 143 -7.95 -17.00 6.70
C CYS A 143 -8.11 -17.34 8.20
N VAL A 144 -9.02 -18.27 8.49
CA VAL A 144 -9.32 -18.79 9.84
C VAL A 144 -8.81 -20.22 10.00
N PRO A 145 -8.73 -20.80 11.21
CA PRO A 145 -8.14 -22.14 11.42
C PRO A 145 -8.76 -23.28 10.59
N VAL A 146 -10.01 -23.14 10.14
CA VAL A 146 -10.70 -24.12 9.29
C VAL A 146 -10.57 -23.85 7.78
N ALA A 147 -9.82 -22.81 7.40
CA ALA A 147 -9.62 -22.43 6.00
C ALA A 147 -8.74 -23.44 5.26
N LYS A 148 -8.90 -23.46 3.93
CA LYS A 148 -7.99 -24.21 3.04
C LYS A 148 -6.86 -23.29 2.60
N TYR A 149 -5.67 -23.85 2.47
CA TYR A 149 -4.50 -23.18 1.91
C TYR A 149 -4.13 -23.77 0.56
N CYS A 150 -3.53 -22.96 -0.30
CA CYS A 150 -2.97 -23.39 -1.57
C CYS A 150 -1.74 -24.29 -1.37
N SER A 151 -1.44 -25.15 -2.35
CA SER A 151 -0.28 -26.06 -2.30
C SER A 151 1.04 -25.35 -2.54
N ASN A 152 1.04 -24.29 -3.36
CA ASN A 152 2.21 -23.48 -3.68
C ASN A 152 1.91 -22.02 -3.34
N ARG A 153 2.66 -21.44 -2.40
CA ARG A 153 2.48 -20.04 -1.97
C ARG A 153 3.24 -19.06 -2.87
N SER A 154 4.26 -19.54 -3.57
CA SER A 154 5.18 -18.71 -4.33
C SER A 154 4.64 -18.32 -5.71
N ASP A 155 3.60 -18.99 -6.21
CA ASP A 155 2.95 -18.67 -7.48
C ASP A 155 1.68 -17.80 -7.32
N HIS A 156 1.27 -17.49 -6.08
CA HIS A 156 0.15 -16.62 -5.76
C HIS A 156 0.64 -15.22 -5.40
N VAL A 157 -0.07 -14.18 -5.90
CA VAL A 157 0.15 -12.80 -5.44
C VAL A 157 -0.41 -12.57 -4.04
N PHE A 158 -1.60 -13.12 -3.75
CA PHE A 158 -2.34 -12.85 -2.51
C PHE A 158 -2.30 -14.03 -1.54
N TRP A 159 -1.90 -13.76 -0.29
CA TRP A 159 -1.98 -14.74 0.79
C TRP A 159 -3.41 -14.92 1.26
N ASP A 160 -4.09 -13.83 1.61
CA ASP A 160 -5.48 -13.81 2.03
C ASP A 160 -6.20 -12.60 1.39
N LEU A 161 -7.39 -12.26 1.89
CA LEU A 161 -8.19 -11.12 1.45
C LEU A 161 -7.49 -9.75 1.63
N TYR A 162 -6.43 -9.67 2.43
CA TYR A 162 -5.78 -8.42 2.82
C TYR A 162 -4.29 -8.36 2.48
N HIS A 163 -3.60 -9.50 2.55
CA HIS A 163 -2.15 -9.54 2.56
C HIS A 163 -1.59 -10.22 1.30
N PRO A 164 -0.44 -9.75 0.78
CA PRO A 164 0.30 -10.46 -0.24
C PRO A 164 0.95 -11.74 0.32
N THR A 165 1.34 -12.66 -0.57
CA THR A 165 2.23 -13.76 -0.19
C THR A 165 3.64 -13.25 0.12
N GLU A 166 4.44 -14.06 0.81
CA GLU A 166 5.87 -13.77 1.03
C GLU A 166 6.60 -13.47 -0.29
N ALA A 167 6.32 -14.23 -1.36
CA ALA A 167 6.93 -14.03 -2.67
C ALA A 167 6.58 -12.65 -3.25
N ALA A 168 5.32 -12.23 -3.17
CA ALA A 168 4.89 -10.91 -3.61
C ALA A 168 5.44 -9.79 -2.71
N ALA A 169 5.49 -10.01 -1.38
CA ALA A 169 6.08 -9.06 -0.44
C ALA A 169 7.58 -8.84 -0.70
N HIS A 170 8.32 -9.90 -1.01
CA HIS A 170 9.75 -9.81 -1.34
C HIS A 170 9.98 -8.97 -2.61
N LEU A 171 9.22 -9.20 -3.67
CA LEU A 171 9.30 -8.39 -4.89
C LEU A 171 8.88 -6.94 -4.66
N PHE A 172 7.85 -6.72 -3.84
CA PHE A 172 7.41 -5.39 -3.45
C PHE A 172 8.53 -4.63 -2.73
N VAL A 173 9.17 -5.24 -1.73
CA VAL A 173 10.30 -4.64 -1.01
C VAL A 173 11.45 -4.31 -1.96
N ASN A 174 11.81 -5.20 -2.88
CA ASN A 174 12.84 -4.91 -3.88
C ASN A 174 12.48 -3.71 -4.75
N ALA A 175 11.20 -3.57 -5.16
CA ALA A 175 10.75 -2.41 -5.91
C ALA A 175 10.77 -1.12 -5.08
N VAL A 176 10.53 -1.18 -3.77
CA VAL A 176 10.62 -0.03 -2.86
C VAL A 176 12.06 0.44 -2.68
N PHE A 177 12.99 -0.49 -2.45
CA PHE A 177 14.36 -0.18 -2.09
C PHE A 177 15.27 0.07 -3.30
N ASP A 178 15.07 -0.68 -4.39
CA ASP A 178 15.96 -0.69 -5.56
C ASP A 178 15.23 -0.42 -6.88
N GLY A 179 13.90 -0.21 -6.84
CA GLY A 179 13.10 0.02 -8.03
C GLY A 179 13.46 1.30 -8.78
N SER A 180 13.00 1.36 -10.03
CA SER A 180 13.16 2.53 -10.90
C SER A 180 12.22 3.67 -10.49
N GLN A 181 12.38 4.83 -11.14
CA GLN A 181 11.51 5.99 -10.94
C GLN A 181 10.03 5.77 -11.27
N GLN A 182 9.70 4.65 -11.94
CA GLN A 182 8.33 4.21 -12.15
C GLN A 182 7.64 3.82 -10.83
N PHE A 183 8.39 3.26 -9.88
CA PHE A 183 7.86 2.72 -8.63
C PHE A 183 8.15 3.61 -7.42
N ALA A 184 9.26 4.35 -7.43
CA ALA A 184 9.62 5.25 -6.35
C ALA A 184 10.17 6.58 -6.87
N MET A 185 9.72 7.72 -6.36
CA MET A 185 10.15 9.04 -6.83
C MET A 185 10.33 10.07 -5.70
N PRO A 186 11.24 11.04 -5.84
CA PRO A 186 12.21 11.21 -6.94
C PRO A 186 13.31 10.13 -6.95
N MET A 187 13.45 9.40 -5.85
CA MET A 187 14.45 8.37 -5.62
C MET A 187 13.83 7.17 -4.90
N ASN A 188 14.51 6.03 -4.88
CA ASN A 188 14.12 4.86 -4.09
C ASN A 188 14.66 4.95 -2.65
N VAL A 189 14.27 4.00 -1.79
CA VAL A 189 14.63 4.07 -0.36
C VAL A 189 16.13 3.93 -0.12
N ASN A 190 16.85 3.11 -0.90
CA ASN A 190 18.31 3.03 -0.75
C ASN A 190 19.00 4.35 -1.11
N GLN A 191 18.51 5.05 -2.12
CA GLN A 191 19.00 6.38 -2.49
C GLN A 191 18.66 7.42 -1.41
N LEU A 192 17.45 7.38 -0.83
CA LEU A 192 17.04 8.28 0.25
C LEU A 192 17.92 8.12 1.50
N ILE A 193 18.25 6.88 1.87
CA ILE A 193 19.10 6.61 3.04
C ILE A 193 20.55 7.09 2.80
N ALA A 194 20.97 7.19 1.54
CA ALA A 194 22.31 7.63 1.17
C ALA A 194 22.42 9.15 0.90
N ALA A 195 21.30 9.88 0.92
CA ALA A 195 21.24 11.34 0.75
C ALA A 195 21.74 12.06 2.01
#